data_AF-A0A353B067-F1
#
_entry.id   AF-A0A353B067-F1
#
_cell.length_a   1.000
_cell.length_b   1.000
_cell.length_c   1.000
_cell.angle_alpha   90.00
_cell.angle_beta   90.00
_cell.angle_gamma   90.00
#
_symmetry.space_group_name_H-M   'P 1'
#
loop_
_entity.id
_entity.type
_entity.pdbx_description
1 polymer ?
#
loop_
_entity_poly.entity_id
_entity_poly.type
_entity_poly.pdbx_seq_one_letter_code
_entity_poly.pdbx_strand_id
1 'polypeptide(L)'
;MRIAYLDTASGIAGDMTLCALIDAGADPDYIMDQVGSLGLGDVRLEITETMRHCFRALRLDVKHPSEHAHRHLSDIEKLIASSTLTDRESDLALRMFRRLGEAEAKVHGTSLEQVHFHEVGAIDSIVDIVGVSVALCNLQIEQIVASPPPTGTGRIRIAHGPVDVPAPATAELLKGLPIRASDIEAELTTPTGAAILATLADGFGAMPTMRLLSTGYGAGHKDLGEQANILRVYIGESTSSTENRGLLDEESVVLLETNIDDATAEQIGFAIDQLWQAEPLDVYTTAIQMKKGRPAVMLSVLCRPKQQTALSSHMLALTGSLGVRVQPLRRYAVPREIINVSTRWGEAQAKLSWHDYGGGQTVHVSPEFESCRRLATDNQCSLQQAFRAVEAAAQEHAAGRQPPVRERSPASGYANAGGSELLNKSRTWPKYAGDPKPNADGHAHDHSHDHSGGHHHHH
;
A
#
# COMPACT_ATOMS: atom_id res chain seq x y z
N MET A 1 5.66 -0.68 9.85
CA MET A 1 5.47 -1.13 8.46
C MET A 1 5.98 -0.03 7.54
N ARG A 2 6.91 -0.35 6.64
CA ARG A 2 7.47 0.64 5.68
C ARG A 2 6.61 0.73 4.42
N ILE A 3 6.22 1.95 4.07
CA ILE A 3 5.32 2.28 2.97
C ILE A 3 6.10 3.07 1.93
N ALA A 4 5.94 2.71 0.66
CA ALA A 4 6.30 3.56 -0.47
C ALA A 4 5.01 4.15 -1.09
N TYR A 5 4.90 5.48 -1.13
CA TYR A 5 3.86 6.15 -1.90
C TYR A 5 4.43 6.65 -3.24
N LEU A 6 3.93 6.11 -4.34
CA LEU A 6 4.29 6.50 -5.71
C LEU A 6 3.36 7.64 -6.16
N ASP A 7 3.90 8.84 -6.24
CA ASP A 7 3.21 10.01 -6.78
C ASP A 7 3.48 10.10 -8.29
N THR A 8 2.50 9.57 -9.03
CA THR A 8 2.53 9.35 -10.48
C THR A 8 2.02 10.55 -11.28
N ALA A 9 2.05 11.77 -10.73
CA ALA A 9 1.50 12.97 -11.38
C ALA A 9 2.03 13.21 -12.81
N SER A 10 3.29 12.85 -13.09
CA SER A 10 3.90 12.94 -14.43
C SER A 10 4.02 11.58 -15.15
N GLY A 11 3.24 10.60 -14.71
CA GLY A 11 3.32 9.24 -15.19
C GLY A 11 4.30 8.37 -14.41
N ILE A 12 4.63 7.22 -14.98
CA ILE A 12 5.52 6.22 -14.39
C ILE A 12 6.17 5.37 -15.50
N ALA A 13 7.45 5.10 -15.31
CA ALA A 13 8.24 4.18 -16.12
C ALA A 13 9.20 3.39 -15.22
N GLY A 14 9.81 2.33 -15.77
CA GLY A 14 10.71 1.44 -15.03
C GLY A 14 11.92 2.18 -14.49
N ASP A 15 12.70 2.79 -15.39
CA ASP A 15 13.82 3.69 -15.15
C ASP A 15 13.50 4.79 -14.11
N MET A 16 12.36 5.47 -14.28
CA MET A 16 11.88 6.52 -13.37
C MET A 16 11.64 5.96 -11.98
N THR A 17 11.06 4.76 -11.88
CA THR A 17 10.79 4.09 -10.60
C THR A 17 12.09 3.69 -9.92
N LEU A 18 13.02 3.08 -10.66
CA LEU A 18 14.32 2.68 -10.14
C LEU A 18 15.11 3.88 -9.62
N CYS A 19 15.24 4.93 -10.43
CA CYS A 19 15.91 6.15 -10.02
C CYS A 19 15.26 6.82 -8.81
N ALA A 20 13.93 6.86 -8.74
CA ALA A 20 13.24 7.44 -7.59
C ALA A 20 13.50 6.64 -6.30
N LEU A 21 13.60 5.30 -6.38
CA LEU A 21 13.92 4.46 -5.22
C LEU A 21 15.39 4.62 -4.78
N ILE A 22 16.32 4.71 -5.73
CA ILE A 22 17.74 4.99 -5.46
C ILE A 22 17.88 6.36 -4.78
N ASP A 23 17.23 7.38 -5.33
CA ASP A 23 17.23 8.73 -4.75
C ASP A 23 16.60 8.77 -3.34
N ALA A 24 15.62 7.89 -3.09
CA ALA A 24 15.00 7.75 -1.76
C ALA A 24 15.88 6.99 -0.74
N GLY A 25 17.02 6.44 -1.17
CA GLY A 25 18.03 5.82 -0.31
C GLY A 25 18.28 4.33 -0.57
N ALA A 26 17.82 3.76 -1.69
CA ALA A 26 18.23 2.41 -2.07
C ALA A 26 19.71 2.41 -2.49
N ASP A 27 20.46 1.39 -2.08
CA ASP A 27 21.91 1.29 -2.36
C ASP A 27 22.17 1.01 -3.87
N PRO A 28 22.74 1.97 -4.63
CA PRO A 28 22.98 1.78 -6.05
C PRO A 28 24.04 0.70 -6.33
N ASP A 29 25.05 0.54 -5.46
CA ASP A 29 26.12 -0.43 -5.68
C ASP A 29 25.55 -1.86 -5.54
N TYR A 30 24.73 -2.09 -4.52
CA TYR A 30 24.01 -3.37 -4.36
C TYR A 30 23.09 -3.67 -5.55
N ILE A 31 22.36 -2.67 -6.07
CA ILE A 31 21.50 -2.84 -7.25
C ILE A 31 22.33 -3.21 -8.48
N MET A 32 23.46 -2.52 -8.71
CA MET A 32 24.35 -2.80 -9.84
C MET A 32 24.95 -4.21 -9.74
N ASP A 33 25.37 -4.65 -8.56
CA ASP A 33 25.88 -6.00 -8.33
C ASP A 33 24.82 -7.06 -8.63
N GLN A 34 23.59 -6.87 -8.15
CA GLN A 34 22.49 -7.80 -8.38
C GLN A 34 22.09 -7.86 -9.86
N VAL A 35 21.99 -6.71 -10.55
CA VAL A 35 21.72 -6.66 -11.99
C VAL A 35 22.87 -7.29 -12.78
N GLY A 36 24.12 -7.06 -12.37
CA GLY A 36 25.30 -7.67 -12.99
C GLY A 36 25.32 -9.20 -12.88
N SER A 37 24.76 -9.76 -11.79
CA SER A 37 24.66 -11.21 -11.58
C SER A 37 23.77 -11.94 -12.60
N LEU A 38 22.93 -11.21 -13.35
CA LEU A 38 22.11 -11.75 -14.43
C LEU A 38 22.93 -12.22 -15.64
N GLY A 39 24.20 -11.80 -15.75
CA GLY A 39 25.08 -12.22 -16.85
C GLY A 39 24.69 -11.65 -18.21
N LEU A 40 24.16 -10.42 -18.24
CA LEU A 40 23.67 -9.75 -19.46
C LEU A 40 24.78 -9.23 -20.41
N GLY A 41 26.05 -9.56 -20.17
CA GLY A 41 27.18 -9.08 -20.97
C GLY A 41 27.71 -7.71 -20.50
N ASP A 42 28.19 -6.87 -21.44
CA ASP A 42 28.71 -5.52 -21.15
C ASP A 42 27.56 -4.52 -20.98
N VAL A 43 26.80 -4.68 -19.89
CA VAL A 43 25.76 -3.74 -19.47
C VAL A 43 26.31 -2.83 -18.38
N ARG A 44 26.14 -1.52 -18.54
CA ARG A 44 26.55 -0.52 -17.56
C ARG A 44 25.39 0.41 -17.24
N LEU A 45 25.14 0.62 -15.96
CA LEU A 45 24.12 1.55 -15.48
C LEU A 45 24.79 2.89 -15.18
N GLU A 46 24.42 3.94 -15.89
CA GLU A 46 24.87 5.31 -15.60
C GLU A 46 23.73 6.06 -14.91
N ILE A 47 23.89 6.32 -13.61
CA ILE A 47 22.94 7.13 -12.84
C ILE A 47 23.51 8.54 -12.74
N THR A 48 22.76 9.51 -13.27
CA THR A 48 23.17 10.92 -13.31
C THR A 48 22.14 11.82 -12.65
N GLU A 49 22.61 12.85 -11.96
CA GLU A 49 21.72 13.91 -11.49
C GLU A 49 21.34 14.83 -12.66
N THR A 50 20.06 15.16 -12.77
CA THR A 50 19.53 16.06 -13.80
C THR A 50 18.51 17.02 -13.21
N MET A 51 18.30 18.14 -13.90
CA MET A 51 17.19 19.05 -13.65
C MET A 51 16.07 18.79 -14.66
N ARG A 52 14.80 18.80 -14.21
CA ARG A 52 13.60 18.85 -15.06
C ARG A 52 12.71 19.98 -14.54
N HIS A 53 12.48 21.02 -15.34
CA HIS A 53 11.64 22.17 -14.97
C HIS A 53 11.92 22.70 -13.55
N CYS A 54 13.21 22.85 -13.21
CA CYS A 54 13.74 23.30 -11.92
C CYS A 54 13.68 22.30 -10.75
N PHE A 55 13.31 21.04 -10.98
CA PHE A 55 13.38 19.98 -9.98
C PHE A 55 14.57 19.07 -10.22
N ARG A 56 15.37 18.84 -9.17
CA ARG A 56 16.48 17.88 -9.17
C ARG A 56 15.93 16.46 -9.06
N ALA A 57 16.42 15.56 -9.92
CA ALA A 57 16.07 14.15 -9.97
C ALA A 57 17.24 13.31 -10.50
N LEU A 58 17.20 12.00 -10.26
CA LEU A 58 18.14 11.05 -10.87
C LEU A 58 17.59 10.55 -12.21
N ARG A 59 18.46 10.33 -13.18
CA ARG A 59 18.16 9.68 -14.45
C ARG A 59 19.06 8.48 -14.64
N LEU A 60 18.48 7.38 -15.14
CA LEU A 60 19.21 6.18 -15.51
C LEU A 60 19.44 6.19 -17.02
N ASP A 61 20.67 5.90 -17.43
CA ASP A 61 21.03 5.61 -18.81
C ASP A 61 21.66 4.20 -18.81
N VAL A 62 20.99 3.21 -19.43
CA VAL A 62 21.53 1.84 -19.55
C VAL A 62 22.40 1.78 -20.82
N LYS A 63 23.70 1.54 -20.67
CA LYS A 63 24.63 1.36 -21.78
C LYS A 63 24.82 -0.12 -22.05
N HIS A 64 24.50 -0.55 -23.26
CA HIS A 64 24.75 -1.90 -23.73
C HIS A 64 25.03 -1.89 -25.24
N PRO A 65 25.72 -2.90 -25.80
CA PRO A 65 25.86 -3.06 -27.24
C PRO A 65 24.48 -3.19 -27.91
N SER A 66 24.36 -2.73 -29.17
CA SER A 66 23.12 -2.90 -29.92
C SER A 66 22.81 -4.39 -30.11
N GLU A 67 21.81 -4.90 -29.38
CA GLU A 67 21.27 -6.23 -29.57
C GLU A 67 19.86 -6.14 -30.16
N HIS A 68 19.60 -6.95 -31.19
CA HIS A 68 18.26 -7.27 -31.67
C HIS A 68 17.75 -8.59 -31.06
N ALA A 69 18.16 -8.89 -29.83
CA ALA A 69 17.81 -10.15 -29.18
C ALA A 69 16.39 -10.07 -28.62
N HIS A 70 15.43 -10.61 -29.37
CA HIS A 70 14.09 -10.88 -28.84
C HIS A 70 14.20 -12.00 -27.81
N ARG A 71 13.90 -11.69 -26.54
CA ARG A 71 13.86 -12.67 -25.46
C ARG A 71 12.42 -13.11 -25.19
N HIS A 72 12.24 -14.39 -24.91
CA HIS A 72 10.98 -14.90 -24.38
C HIS A 72 10.96 -14.78 -22.86
N LEU A 73 9.76 -14.89 -22.27
CA LEU A 73 9.61 -14.96 -20.82
C LEU A 73 10.45 -16.10 -20.21
N SER A 74 10.51 -17.25 -20.88
CA SER A 74 11.30 -18.39 -20.40
C SER A 74 12.81 -18.14 -20.37
N ASP A 75 13.32 -17.23 -21.21
CA ASP A 75 14.73 -16.83 -21.18
C ASP A 75 14.99 -15.92 -19.97
N ILE A 76 14.08 -14.99 -19.70
CA ILE A 76 14.14 -14.10 -18.52
C ILE A 76 14.05 -14.91 -17.23
N GLU A 77 13.15 -15.90 -17.17
CA GLU A 77 13.04 -16.81 -16.02
C GLU A 77 14.36 -17.55 -15.75
N LYS A 78 15.05 -18.02 -16.80
CA LYS A 78 16.36 -18.67 -16.66
C LYS A 78 17.42 -17.70 -16.17
N LEU A 79 17.47 -16.47 -16.70
CA LEU A 79 18.42 -15.44 -16.27
C LEU A 79 18.27 -15.14 -14.77
N ILE A 80 17.04 -14.90 -14.32
CA ILE A 80 16.73 -14.67 -12.91
C ILE A 80 17.07 -15.90 -12.06
N ALA A 81 16.75 -17.10 -12.52
CA ALA A 81 17.06 -18.33 -11.79
C ALA A 81 18.58 -18.61 -11.66
N SER A 82 19.39 -18.13 -12.60
CA SER A 82 20.86 -18.26 -12.57
C SER A 82 21.58 -17.13 -11.82
N SER A 83 20.84 -16.12 -11.36
CA SER A 83 21.39 -14.93 -10.71
C SER A 83 21.65 -15.12 -9.22
N THR A 84 22.20 -14.10 -8.56
CA THR A 84 22.38 -14.09 -7.10
C THR A 84 21.25 -13.39 -6.34
N LEU A 85 20.15 -13.09 -7.04
CA LEU A 85 18.98 -12.46 -6.43
C LEU A 85 18.42 -13.32 -5.29
N THR A 86 17.93 -12.67 -4.24
CA THR A 86 17.19 -13.34 -3.17
C THR A 86 15.83 -13.82 -3.66
N ASP A 87 15.26 -14.82 -2.99
CA ASP A 87 13.93 -15.37 -3.34
C ASP A 87 12.85 -14.28 -3.50
N ARG A 88 12.90 -13.26 -2.65
CA ARG A 88 11.95 -12.15 -2.69
C ARG A 88 12.18 -11.22 -3.88
N GLU A 89 13.43 -10.91 -4.20
CA GLU A 89 13.76 -10.08 -5.37
C GLU A 89 13.39 -10.80 -6.67
N SER A 90 13.67 -12.10 -6.77
CA SER A 90 13.26 -12.94 -7.90
C SER A 90 11.75 -13.03 -8.02
N ASP A 91 11.01 -13.26 -6.93
CA ASP A 91 9.54 -13.31 -6.95
C ASP A 91 8.93 -12.01 -7.50
N LEU A 92 9.38 -10.86 -7.00
CA LEU A 92 8.88 -9.55 -7.42
C LEU A 92 9.10 -9.33 -8.93
N ALA A 93 10.31 -9.60 -9.41
CA ALA A 93 10.67 -9.44 -10.81
C ALA A 93 9.82 -10.37 -11.71
N LEU A 94 9.73 -11.65 -11.34
CA LEU A 94 8.98 -12.65 -12.09
C LEU A 94 7.48 -12.36 -12.15
N ARG A 95 6.88 -11.87 -11.06
CA ARG A 95 5.47 -11.46 -11.09
C ARG A 95 5.23 -10.30 -12.05
N MET A 96 6.12 -9.30 -12.09
CA MET A 96 6.01 -8.17 -13.02
C MET A 96 6.17 -8.63 -14.48
N PHE A 97 7.17 -9.47 -14.78
CA PHE A 97 7.36 -10.01 -16.13
C PHE A 97 6.20 -10.88 -16.59
N ARG A 98 5.66 -11.74 -15.72
CA ARG A 98 4.48 -12.55 -16.04
C ARG A 98 3.29 -11.67 -16.34
N ARG A 99 3.02 -10.66 -15.50
CA ARG A 99 1.90 -9.73 -15.70
C ARG A 99 2.01 -8.97 -17.03
N LEU A 100 3.21 -8.52 -17.36
CA LEU A 100 3.51 -7.86 -18.62
C LEU A 100 3.40 -8.80 -19.82
N GLY A 101 3.92 -10.02 -19.71
CA GLY A 101 3.77 -11.08 -20.72
C GLY A 101 2.32 -11.47 -20.97
N GLU A 102 1.48 -11.57 -19.94
CA GLU A 102 0.05 -11.85 -20.07
C GLU A 102 -0.66 -10.75 -20.88
N ALA A 103 -0.31 -9.48 -20.63
CA ALA A 103 -0.86 -8.35 -21.35
C ALA A 103 -0.43 -8.37 -22.83
N GLU A 104 0.86 -8.58 -23.10
CA GLU A 104 1.40 -8.69 -24.47
C GLU A 104 0.79 -9.87 -25.23
N ALA A 105 0.70 -11.05 -24.60
CA ALA A 105 0.07 -12.25 -25.18
C ALA A 105 -1.34 -11.94 -25.67
N LYS A 106 -2.12 -11.24 -24.85
CA LYS A 106 -3.50 -10.89 -25.15
C LYS A 106 -3.62 -9.87 -26.26
N VAL A 107 -2.78 -8.83 -26.25
CA VAL A 107 -2.73 -7.80 -27.32
C VAL A 107 -2.35 -8.43 -28.67
N HIS A 108 -1.41 -9.37 -28.66
CA HIS A 108 -0.93 -10.04 -29.86
C HIS A 108 -1.74 -11.28 -30.26
N GLY A 109 -2.72 -11.70 -29.45
CA GLY A 109 -3.53 -12.90 -29.71
C GLY A 109 -2.73 -14.21 -29.69
N THR A 110 -1.69 -14.28 -28.86
CA THR A 110 -0.78 -15.43 -28.72
C THR A 110 -0.86 -16.03 -27.31
N SER A 111 -0.21 -17.16 -27.08
CA SER A 111 -0.04 -17.70 -25.72
C SER A 111 1.17 -17.05 -25.02
N LEU A 112 1.19 -17.07 -23.69
CA LEU A 112 2.28 -16.48 -22.88
C LEU A 112 3.65 -17.04 -23.26
N GLU A 113 3.72 -18.33 -23.60
CA GLU A 113 4.95 -19.02 -24.00
C GLU A 113 5.46 -18.57 -25.37
N GLN A 114 4.56 -18.06 -26.22
CA GLN A 114 4.85 -17.62 -27.58
C GLN A 114 5.09 -16.10 -27.67
N VAL A 115 4.92 -15.36 -26.57
CA VAL A 115 5.20 -13.92 -26.54
C VAL A 115 6.67 -13.67 -26.82
N HIS A 116 6.91 -12.95 -27.90
CA HIS A 116 8.19 -12.30 -28.16
C HIS A 116 8.11 -10.90 -27.59
N PHE A 117 8.92 -10.61 -26.58
CA PHE A 117 8.98 -9.25 -26.08
C PHE A 117 9.83 -8.40 -27.03
N HIS A 118 9.15 -7.57 -27.83
CA HIS A 118 9.81 -6.69 -28.80
C HIS A 118 10.41 -5.45 -28.14
N GLU A 119 9.76 -4.93 -27.09
CA GLU A 119 10.20 -3.74 -26.34
C GLU A 119 10.53 -4.05 -24.87
N VAL A 120 9.89 -5.08 -24.33
CA VAL A 120 9.96 -5.48 -22.90
C VAL A 120 11.09 -6.50 -22.61
N GLY A 121 11.61 -7.18 -23.64
CA GLY A 121 12.69 -8.16 -23.53
C GLY A 121 14.06 -7.55 -23.78
N ALA A 122 14.06 -6.24 -24.07
CA ALA A 122 15.24 -5.41 -24.16
C ALA A 122 15.94 -5.35 -22.81
N ILE A 123 17.25 -5.11 -22.85
CA ILE A 123 18.09 -5.03 -21.66
C ILE A 123 17.57 -3.94 -20.71
N ASP A 124 17.10 -2.80 -21.23
CA ASP A 124 16.54 -1.70 -20.43
C ASP A 124 15.40 -2.16 -19.51
N SER A 125 14.40 -2.86 -20.08
CA SER A 125 13.26 -3.35 -19.31
C SER A 125 13.66 -4.41 -18.28
N ILE A 126 14.70 -5.21 -18.56
CA ILE A 126 15.23 -6.18 -17.60
C ILE A 126 15.90 -5.49 -16.43
N VAL A 127 16.77 -4.52 -16.73
CA VAL A 127 17.44 -3.70 -15.72
C VAL A 127 16.42 -2.97 -14.85
N ASP A 128 15.39 -2.39 -15.46
CA ASP A 128 14.32 -1.66 -14.76
C ASP A 128 13.55 -2.56 -13.80
N ILE A 129 12.98 -3.67 -14.29
CA ILE A 129 12.11 -4.54 -13.48
C ILE A 129 12.90 -5.22 -12.35
N VAL A 130 14.08 -5.75 -12.66
CA VAL A 130 14.95 -6.38 -11.65
C VAL A 130 15.46 -5.33 -10.69
N GLY A 131 15.95 -4.19 -11.17
CA GLY A 131 16.46 -3.12 -10.34
C GLY A 131 15.39 -2.57 -9.39
N VAL A 132 14.16 -2.38 -9.85
CA VAL A 132 13.02 -1.99 -8.98
C VAL A 132 12.78 -3.04 -7.90
N SER A 133 12.81 -4.33 -8.26
CA SER A 133 12.61 -5.43 -7.31
C SER A 133 13.68 -5.43 -6.20
N VAL A 134 14.94 -5.25 -6.60
CA VAL A 134 16.09 -5.14 -5.69
C VAL A 134 15.99 -3.90 -4.81
N ALA A 135 15.68 -2.73 -5.40
CA ALA A 135 15.55 -1.48 -4.67
C ALA A 135 14.44 -1.52 -3.62
N LEU A 136 13.29 -2.13 -3.93
CA LEU A 136 12.18 -2.31 -2.99
C LEU A 136 12.57 -3.23 -1.82
N CYS A 137 13.31 -4.31 -2.08
CA CYS A 137 13.81 -5.21 -1.05
C CYS A 137 14.90 -4.56 -0.18
N ASN A 138 15.84 -3.84 -0.80
CA ASN A 138 16.90 -3.09 -0.11
C ASN A 138 16.31 -2.03 0.83
N LEU A 139 15.27 -1.32 0.38
CA LEU A 139 14.53 -0.37 1.21
C LEU A 139 13.56 -1.04 2.20
N GLN A 140 13.41 -2.36 2.18
CA GLN A 140 12.49 -3.11 3.04
C GLN A 140 11.04 -2.61 2.95
N ILE A 141 10.58 -2.28 1.73
CA ILE A 141 9.21 -1.82 1.50
C ILE A 141 8.24 -2.99 1.74
N GLU A 142 7.21 -2.73 2.54
CA GLU A 142 6.20 -3.73 2.92
C GLU A 142 4.84 -3.42 2.28
N GLN A 143 4.59 -2.15 1.93
CA GLN A 143 3.37 -1.71 1.29
C GLN A 143 3.68 -0.66 0.22
N ILE A 144 3.01 -0.75 -0.93
CA ILE A 144 3.11 0.23 -2.01
C ILE A 144 1.72 0.80 -2.26
N VAL A 145 1.58 2.12 -2.21
CA VAL A 145 0.35 2.84 -2.55
C VAL A 145 0.68 3.84 -3.65
N ALA A 146 -0.20 4.05 -4.61
CA ALA A 146 0.05 5.00 -5.71
C ALA A 146 -1.09 6.01 -5.89
N SER A 147 -0.79 7.21 -6.38
CA SER A 147 -1.83 8.02 -7.02
C SER A 147 -2.27 7.35 -8.34
N PRO A 148 -3.53 7.56 -8.80
CA PRO A 148 -3.96 7.09 -10.11
C PRO A 148 -3.04 7.65 -11.23
N PRO A 149 -2.41 6.80 -12.05
CA PRO A 149 -1.48 7.24 -13.08
C PRO A 149 -2.20 7.91 -14.26
N PRO A 150 -1.64 8.97 -14.86
CA PRO A 150 -2.04 9.47 -16.16
C PRO A 150 -1.43 8.63 -17.28
N THR A 151 -2.22 8.28 -18.29
CA THR A 151 -1.69 7.60 -19.49
C THR A 151 -0.97 8.56 -20.44
N GLY A 152 -1.42 9.82 -20.46
CA GLY A 152 -1.12 10.78 -21.53
C GLY A 152 -2.02 10.59 -22.74
N THR A 153 -1.72 11.27 -23.84
CA THR A 153 -2.54 11.31 -25.06
C THR A 153 -1.70 11.28 -26.34
N GLY A 154 -2.36 11.25 -27.50
CA GLY A 154 -1.71 11.33 -28.80
C GLY A 154 -1.29 9.96 -29.36
N ARG A 155 -0.28 9.98 -30.23
CA ARG A 155 0.29 8.79 -30.86
C ARG A 155 1.78 8.68 -30.61
N ILE A 156 2.23 7.48 -30.29
CA ILE A 156 3.65 7.14 -30.21
C ILE A 156 4.02 6.16 -31.32
N ARG A 157 5.31 6.08 -31.67
CA ARG A 157 5.82 5.08 -32.60
C ARG A 157 6.59 4.02 -31.81
N ILE A 158 6.09 2.80 -31.87
CA ILE A 158 6.68 1.60 -31.28
C ILE A 158 7.23 0.68 -32.38
N ALA A 159 7.85 -0.44 -32.03
CA ALA A 159 8.35 -1.44 -32.97
C ALA A 159 7.27 -1.95 -33.94
N HIS A 160 6.00 -1.93 -33.50
CA HIS A 160 4.83 -2.31 -34.30
C HIS A 160 4.20 -1.14 -35.09
N GLY A 161 4.87 0.01 -35.16
CA GLY A 161 4.40 1.21 -35.87
C GLY A 161 3.72 2.23 -34.95
N PRO A 162 2.98 3.19 -35.52
CA PRO A 162 2.29 4.20 -34.71
C PRO A 162 1.08 3.60 -33.98
N VAL A 163 0.97 3.84 -32.68
CA VAL A 163 -0.16 3.45 -31.84
C VAL A 163 -0.68 4.63 -31.02
N ASP A 164 -1.97 4.59 -30.69
CA ASP A 164 -2.59 5.59 -29.80
C ASP A 164 -2.13 5.37 -28.35
N VAL A 165 -2.06 6.44 -27.57
CA VAL A 165 -1.78 6.41 -26.12
C VAL A 165 -3.11 6.31 -25.34
N PRO A 166 -3.24 5.40 -24.35
CA PRO A 166 -2.25 4.43 -23.91
C PRO A 166 -1.97 3.33 -24.94
N ALA A 167 -0.70 2.92 -25.04
CA ALA A 167 -0.30 1.79 -25.87
C ALA A 167 -1.12 0.52 -25.50
N PRO A 168 -1.39 -0.41 -26.44
CA PRO A 168 -2.28 -1.54 -26.20
C PRO A 168 -1.94 -2.39 -24.96
N ALA A 169 -0.65 -2.69 -24.73
CA ALA A 169 -0.21 -3.46 -23.56
C ALA A 169 -0.42 -2.67 -22.25
N THR A 170 -0.10 -1.37 -22.24
CA THR A 170 -0.40 -0.46 -21.13
C THR A 170 -1.90 -0.42 -20.83
N ALA A 171 -2.74 -0.32 -21.85
CA ALA A 171 -4.19 -0.32 -21.71
C ALA A 171 -4.72 -1.63 -21.12
N GLU A 172 -4.15 -2.77 -21.50
CA GLU A 172 -4.49 -4.07 -20.92
C GLU A 172 -4.08 -4.18 -19.45
N LEU A 173 -2.87 -3.75 -19.11
CA LEU A 173 -2.34 -3.77 -17.73
C LEU A 173 -3.14 -2.91 -16.76
N LEU A 174 -3.64 -1.77 -17.23
CA LEU A 174 -4.40 -0.82 -16.40
C LEU A 174 -5.87 -1.21 -16.21
N LYS A 175 -6.35 -2.31 -16.81
CA LYS A 175 -7.75 -2.75 -16.64
C LYS A 175 -8.08 -3.03 -15.18
N GLY A 176 -9.14 -2.37 -14.70
CA GLY A 176 -9.60 -2.48 -13.31
C GLY A 176 -8.86 -1.55 -12.33
N LEU A 177 -7.86 -0.81 -12.79
CA LEU A 177 -7.15 0.19 -11.98
C LEU A 177 -7.72 1.59 -12.24
N PRO A 178 -7.74 2.48 -11.23
CA PRO A 178 -8.10 3.87 -11.45
C PRO A 178 -7.00 4.57 -12.24
N ILE A 179 -7.39 5.36 -13.24
CA ILE A 179 -6.50 6.19 -14.05
C ILE A 179 -6.88 7.66 -13.92
N ARG A 180 -5.91 8.54 -14.17
CA ARG A 180 -6.11 9.99 -14.18
C ARG A 180 -6.11 10.52 -15.62
N ALA A 181 -6.98 11.49 -15.91
CA ALA A 181 -6.94 12.20 -17.18
C ALA A 181 -5.68 13.08 -17.28
N SER A 182 -5.14 13.20 -18.49
CA SER A 182 -4.03 14.09 -18.84
C SER A 182 -4.28 14.64 -20.24
N ASP A 183 -3.81 15.85 -20.49
CA ASP A 183 -3.81 16.55 -21.78
C ASP A 183 -2.42 16.56 -22.43
N ILE A 184 -1.41 15.98 -21.78
CA ILE A 184 -0.05 15.92 -22.30
C ILE A 184 0.03 14.92 -23.45
N GLU A 185 0.48 15.38 -24.61
CA GLU A 185 0.68 14.58 -25.82
C GLU A 185 2.00 13.78 -25.76
N ALA A 186 2.06 12.82 -24.85
CA ALA A 186 3.14 11.86 -24.72
C ALA A 186 2.64 10.60 -24.01
N GLU A 187 3.33 9.47 -24.21
CA GLU A 187 3.18 8.33 -23.30
C GLU A 187 3.82 8.68 -21.95
N LEU A 188 2.96 8.85 -20.93
CA LEU A 188 3.37 9.16 -19.56
C LEU A 188 3.50 7.90 -18.70
N THR A 189 2.59 6.94 -18.90
CA THR A 189 2.67 5.62 -18.27
C THR A 189 3.12 4.61 -19.32
N THR A 190 4.35 4.10 -19.18
CA THR A 190 4.88 3.08 -20.09
C THR A 190 4.38 1.69 -19.71
N PRO A 191 4.49 0.67 -20.59
CA PRO A 191 4.12 -0.70 -20.27
C PRO A 191 4.81 -1.22 -18.99
N THR A 192 6.10 -0.94 -18.81
CA THR A 192 6.85 -1.31 -17.60
C THR A 192 6.34 -0.60 -16.36
N GLY A 193 6.06 0.70 -16.44
CA GLY A 193 5.46 1.46 -15.32
C GLY A 193 4.07 0.94 -14.94
N ALA A 194 3.23 0.61 -15.94
CA ALA A 194 1.93 -0.02 -15.71
C ALA A 194 2.06 -1.42 -15.09
N ALA A 195 3.04 -2.21 -15.51
CA ALA A 195 3.30 -3.53 -14.93
C ALA A 195 3.72 -3.45 -13.46
N ILE A 196 4.58 -2.48 -13.09
CA ILE A 196 4.93 -2.19 -11.70
C ILE A 196 3.68 -1.90 -10.88
N LEU A 197 2.83 -0.96 -11.33
CA LEU A 197 1.61 -0.60 -10.61
C LEU A 197 0.62 -1.76 -10.50
N ALA A 198 0.33 -2.44 -11.61
CA ALA A 198 -0.65 -3.51 -11.67
C ALA A 198 -0.25 -4.75 -10.87
N THR A 199 1.05 -4.92 -10.60
CA THR A 199 1.57 -6.09 -9.90
C THR A 199 1.85 -5.81 -8.43
N LEU A 200 2.33 -4.60 -8.10
CA LEU A 200 2.92 -4.30 -6.79
C LEU A 200 2.10 -3.31 -5.95
N ALA A 201 1.22 -2.50 -6.54
CA ALA A 201 0.45 -1.53 -5.76
C ALA A 201 -0.67 -2.23 -4.95
N ASP A 202 -0.66 -2.02 -3.63
CA ASP A 202 -1.69 -2.52 -2.70
C ASP A 202 -2.97 -1.68 -2.72
N GLY A 203 -2.91 -0.48 -3.29
CA GLY A 203 -4.04 0.43 -3.38
C GLY A 203 -3.71 1.72 -4.12
N PHE A 204 -4.77 2.41 -4.54
CA PHE A 204 -4.68 3.67 -5.27
C PHE A 204 -5.47 4.77 -4.57
N GLY A 205 -4.91 5.97 -4.50
CA GLY A 205 -5.57 7.14 -3.91
C GLY A 205 -4.62 8.18 -3.34
N ALA A 206 -5.12 8.92 -2.34
CA ALA A 206 -4.32 9.88 -1.60
C ALA A 206 -3.23 9.18 -0.77
N MET A 207 -2.15 9.91 -0.49
CA MET A 207 -1.07 9.42 0.37
C MET A 207 -1.62 9.02 1.75
N PRO A 208 -1.33 7.81 2.25
CA PRO A 208 -1.76 7.39 3.57
C PRO A 208 -1.08 8.22 4.66
N THR A 209 -1.68 8.27 5.86
CA THR A 209 -1.01 8.86 7.03
C THR A 209 0.23 8.03 7.37
N MET A 210 1.39 8.68 7.29
CA MET A 210 2.68 8.05 7.56
C MET A 210 3.68 9.07 8.10
N ARG A 211 4.65 8.61 8.89
CA ARG A 211 5.83 9.38 9.23
C ARG A 211 6.78 9.30 8.04
N LEU A 212 6.99 10.43 7.38
CA LEU A 212 7.88 10.50 6.22
C LEU A 212 9.34 10.32 6.67
N LEU A 213 10.05 9.40 6.03
CA LEU A 213 11.47 9.11 6.28
C LEU A 213 12.37 9.70 5.20
N SER A 214 12.02 9.52 3.93
CA SER A 214 12.76 10.05 2.79
C SER A 214 11.86 10.29 1.58
N THR A 215 12.36 11.07 0.63
CA THR A 215 11.75 11.28 -0.68
C THR A 215 12.78 11.02 -1.77
N GLY A 216 12.32 10.54 -2.92
CA GLY A 216 13.16 10.29 -4.07
C GLY A 216 12.48 10.66 -5.37
N TYR A 217 13.27 11.00 -6.38
CA TYR A 217 12.82 11.61 -7.62
C TYR A 217 13.55 10.98 -8.80
N GLY A 218 12.81 10.33 -9.69
CA GLY A 218 13.33 9.73 -10.92
C GLY A 218 12.82 10.46 -12.16
N ALA A 219 13.74 10.93 -12.99
CA ALA A 219 13.44 11.71 -14.19
C ALA A 219 13.23 10.82 -15.40
N GLY A 220 12.17 11.08 -16.15
CA GLY A 220 11.98 10.50 -17.47
C GLY A 220 12.88 11.15 -18.53
N HIS A 221 13.04 10.46 -19.66
CA HIS A 221 13.87 10.94 -20.77
C HIS A 221 13.21 12.07 -21.59
N LYS A 222 11.88 12.07 -21.72
CA LYS A 222 11.15 13.08 -22.50
C LYS A 222 11.06 14.41 -21.75
N ASP A 223 11.16 15.51 -22.48
CA ASP A 223 10.76 16.83 -21.98
C ASP A 223 9.27 17.04 -22.27
N LEU A 224 8.51 17.48 -21.26
CA LEU A 224 7.06 17.68 -21.33
C LEU A 224 6.67 19.17 -21.35
N GLY A 225 7.63 20.05 -21.62
CA GLY A 225 7.36 21.48 -21.90
C GLY A 225 7.03 22.31 -20.66
N GLU A 226 5.85 22.14 -20.06
CA GLU A 226 5.44 22.90 -18.87
C GLU A 226 5.44 22.05 -17.58
N GLN A 227 5.56 20.73 -17.73
CA GLN A 227 5.51 19.79 -16.61
C GLN A 227 6.86 19.08 -16.41
N ALA A 228 7.33 19.01 -15.17
CA ALA A 228 8.50 18.22 -14.82
C ALA A 228 8.22 16.72 -15.05
N ASN A 229 8.94 16.09 -15.97
CA ASN A 229 8.86 14.64 -16.20
C ASN A 229 9.61 13.87 -15.10
N ILE A 230 8.98 13.77 -13.93
CA ILE A 230 9.56 13.13 -12.74
C ILE A 230 8.49 12.27 -12.06
N LEU A 231 8.88 11.04 -11.69
CA LEU A 231 8.17 10.26 -10.69
C LEU A 231 8.73 10.62 -9.31
N ARG A 232 7.84 10.93 -8.37
CA ARG A 232 8.21 11.15 -6.97
C ARG A 232 7.79 9.97 -6.11
N VAL A 233 8.68 9.53 -5.23
CA VAL A 233 8.42 8.50 -4.24
C VAL A 233 8.59 9.07 -2.85
N TYR A 234 7.64 8.77 -1.97
CA TYR A 234 7.74 9.05 -0.54
C TYR A 234 7.91 7.73 0.20
N ILE A 235 8.97 7.59 0.99
CA ILE A 235 9.18 6.45 1.87
C ILE A 235 8.85 6.86 3.29
N GLY A 236 7.95 6.13 3.93
CA GLY A 236 7.53 6.42 5.30
C GLY A 236 7.24 5.17 6.11
N GLU A 237 6.97 5.38 7.39
CA GLU A 237 6.47 4.36 8.29
C GLU A 237 5.02 4.66 8.65
N SER A 238 4.19 3.61 8.64
CA SER A 238 2.82 3.74 9.12
C SER A 238 2.81 4.29 10.55
N THR A 239 2.07 5.38 10.78
CA THR A 239 1.91 5.99 12.11
C THR A 239 1.10 5.12 13.09
N SER A 240 0.57 3.99 12.63
CA SER A 240 -0.29 3.10 13.41
C SER A 240 0.43 2.30 14.52
N SER A 241 1.74 2.46 14.73
CA SER A 241 2.46 1.55 15.65
C SER A 241 3.59 2.12 16.51
N THR A 242 3.94 3.41 16.46
CA THR A 242 5.20 3.83 17.14
C THR A 242 5.19 5.13 17.94
N GLU A 243 4.07 5.87 18.03
CA GLU A 243 4.07 7.16 18.77
C GLU A 243 3.00 7.32 19.86
N ASN A 244 2.16 6.31 20.11
CA ASN A 244 1.42 6.28 21.35
C ASN A 244 2.27 5.62 22.43
N ARG A 245 2.88 6.46 23.30
CA ARG A 245 3.30 6.04 24.65
C ARG A 245 2.11 5.67 25.57
N GLY A 246 0.90 5.54 25.02
CA GLY A 246 -0.28 5.05 25.73
C GLY A 246 -0.64 3.63 25.28
N LEU A 247 -1.15 2.82 26.20
CA LEU A 247 -1.64 1.45 26.00
C LEU A 247 -2.89 1.35 25.11
N LEU A 248 -3.19 2.36 24.30
CA LEU A 248 -4.36 2.41 23.42
C LEU A 248 -3.93 2.34 21.96
N ASP A 249 -4.32 1.26 21.30
CA ASP A 249 -4.22 1.08 19.87
C ASP A 249 -5.30 1.93 19.19
N GLU A 250 -4.88 2.92 18.39
CA GLU A 250 -5.80 3.65 17.52
C GLU A 250 -6.06 2.82 16.25
N GLU A 251 -7.30 2.38 16.08
CA GLU A 251 -7.76 1.61 14.93
C GLU A 251 -8.80 2.39 14.14
N SER A 252 -8.74 2.29 12.81
CA SER A 252 -9.82 2.78 11.93
C SER A 252 -10.87 1.68 11.75
N VAL A 253 -12.13 2.03 12.00
CA VAL A 253 -13.29 1.14 11.81
C VAL A 253 -14.38 1.88 11.03
N VAL A 254 -15.29 1.14 10.42
CA VAL A 254 -16.40 1.69 9.64
C VAL A 254 -17.71 1.21 10.25
N LEU A 255 -18.62 2.14 10.53
CA LEU A 255 -19.98 1.86 10.92
C LEU A 255 -20.89 1.94 9.68
N LEU A 256 -21.61 0.85 9.42
CA LEU A 256 -22.60 0.73 8.37
C LEU A 256 -23.98 0.68 8.99
N GLU A 257 -24.90 1.53 8.53
CA GLU A 257 -26.26 1.55 9.06
C GLU A 257 -27.32 1.59 7.98
N THR A 258 -28.41 0.87 8.20
CA THR A 258 -29.64 1.00 7.42
C THR A 258 -30.86 0.95 8.33
N ASN A 259 -31.90 1.71 7.96
CA ASN A 259 -33.19 1.68 8.66
C ASN A 259 -34.15 0.78 7.88
N ILE A 260 -34.87 -0.09 8.59
CA ILE A 260 -35.71 -1.14 8.00
C ILE A 260 -37.08 -1.07 8.66
N ASP A 261 -38.12 -0.70 7.89
CA ASP A 261 -39.51 -0.58 8.36
C ASP A 261 -40.48 -1.57 7.68
N ASP A 262 -39.97 -2.42 6.79
CA ASP A 262 -40.73 -3.34 5.95
C ASP A 262 -40.26 -4.81 6.02
N ALA A 263 -39.29 -5.13 6.89
CA ALA A 263 -38.85 -6.49 7.17
C ALA A 263 -39.37 -7.02 8.53
N THR A 264 -39.56 -8.33 8.61
CA THR A 264 -39.94 -9.02 9.85
C THR A 264 -38.73 -9.24 10.77
N ALA A 265 -39.00 -9.52 12.05
CA ALA A 265 -37.95 -9.87 13.01
C ALA A 265 -37.17 -11.13 12.61
N GLU A 266 -37.82 -12.11 11.97
CA GLU A 266 -37.18 -13.33 11.47
C GLU A 266 -36.19 -13.03 10.33
N GLN A 267 -36.57 -12.13 9.40
CA GLN A 267 -35.69 -11.69 8.32
C GLN A 267 -34.47 -10.93 8.87
N ILE A 268 -34.68 -10.09 9.88
CA ILE A 268 -33.59 -9.37 10.55
C ILE A 268 -32.66 -10.36 11.27
N GLY A 269 -33.21 -11.35 11.97
CA GLY A 269 -32.42 -12.41 12.62
C GLY A 269 -31.56 -13.18 11.60
N PHE A 270 -32.16 -13.61 10.49
CA PHE A 270 -31.45 -14.27 9.40
C PHE A 270 -30.32 -13.38 8.83
N ALA A 271 -30.60 -12.09 8.61
CA ALA A 271 -29.59 -11.16 8.11
C ALA A 271 -28.40 -11.03 9.07
N ILE A 272 -28.65 -10.96 10.38
CA ILE A 272 -27.59 -10.89 11.40
C ILE A 272 -26.70 -12.14 11.35
N ASP A 273 -27.31 -13.33 11.31
CA ASP A 273 -26.56 -14.60 11.25
C ASP A 273 -25.69 -14.69 9.99
N GLN A 274 -26.21 -14.25 8.84
CA GLN A 274 -25.47 -14.19 7.59
C GLN A 274 -24.34 -13.15 7.62
N LEU A 275 -24.56 -12.00 8.25
CA LEU A 275 -23.53 -10.98 8.39
C LEU A 275 -22.38 -11.46 9.28
N TRP A 276 -22.65 -12.22 10.35
CA TRP A 276 -21.61 -12.80 11.19
C TRP A 276 -20.67 -13.77 10.44
N GLN A 277 -21.15 -14.45 9.39
CA GLN A 277 -20.31 -15.31 8.54
C GLN A 277 -19.20 -14.53 7.80
N ALA A 278 -19.37 -13.22 7.63
CA ALA A 278 -18.36 -12.35 7.01
C ALA A 278 -17.37 -11.76 8.04
N GLU A 279 -17.41 -12.23 9.29
CA GLU A 279 -16.55 -11.81 10.41
C GLU A 279 -16.44 -10.28 10.56
N PRO A 280 -17.56 -9.56 10.72
CA PRO A 280 -17.56 -8.15 11.09
C PRO A 280 -16.97 -7.98 12.51
N LEU A 281 -16.66 -6.74 12.87
CA LEU A 281 -16.23 -6.43 14.23
C LEU A 281 -17.41 -6.49 15.22
N ASP A 282 -18.61 -6.11 14.78
CA ASP A 282 -19.85 -6.23 15.56
C ASP A 282 -21.09 -6.10 14.65
N VAL A 283 -22.21 -6.66 15.09
CA VAL A 283 -23.53 -6.51 14.46
C VAL A 283 -24.60 -6.35 15.53
N TYR A 284 -25.36 -5.25 15.48
CA TYR A 284 -26.43 -4.99 16.44
C TYR A 284 -27.62 -4.27 15.81
N THR A 285 -28.72 -4.23 16.55
CA THR A 285 -29.95 -3.55 16.15
C THR A 285 -30.36 -2.49 17.17
N THR A 286 -30.99 -1.43 16.69
CA THR A 286 -31.62 -0.39 17.53
C THR A 286 -33.08 -0.25 17.12
N ALA A 287 -34.01 -0.34 18.08
CA ALA A 287 -35.41 -0.07 17.83
C ALA A 287 -35.61 1.44 17.57
N ILE A 288 -36.25 1.78 16.46
CA ILE A 288 -36.49 3.16 16.05
C ILE A 288 -37.95 3.35 15.64
N GLN A 289 -38.38 4.61 15.59
CA GLN A 289 -39.70 5.00 15.11
C GLN A 289 -39.53 5.78 13.80
N MET A 290 -40.22 5.38 12.74
CA MET A 290 -40.15 6.02 11.43
C MET A 290 -41.47 6.73 11.05
N LYS A 291 -41.43 7.44 9.91
CA LYS A 291 -42.59 8.16 9.35
C LYS A 291 -43.83 7.26 9.25
N LYS A 292 -45.02 7.88 9.25
CA LYS A 292 -46.31 7.18 9.25
C LYS A 292 -46.54 6.28 10.47
N GLY A 293 -45.86 6.57 11.59
CA GLY A 293 -46.04 5.81 12.83
C GLY A 293 -45.55 4.37 12.77
N ARG A 294 -44.60 4.06 11.86
CA ARG A 294 -44.07 2.70 11.70
C ARG A 294 -42.95 2.40 12.70
N PRO A 295 -43.10 1.39 13.57
CA PRO A 295 -41.98 0.81 14.30
C PRO A 295 -41.00 0.20 13.30
N ALA A 296 -39.70 0.40 13.53
CA ALA A 296 -38.65 -0.01 12.60
C ALA A 296 -37.38 -0.41 13.36
N VAL A 297 -36.44 -1.01 12.64
CA VAL A 297 -35.13 -1.41 13.18
C VAL A 297 -34.02 -0.73 12.41
N MET A 298 -33.06 -0.17 13.11
CA MET A 298 -31.78 0.24 12.53
C MET A 298 -30.78 -0.90 12.70
N LEU A 299 -30.39 -1.50 11.58
CA LEU A 299 -29.33 -2.52 11.55
C LEU A 299 -27.98 -1.82 11.43
N SER A 300 -27.08 -2.12 12.36
CA SER A 300 -25.75 -1.52 12.47
C SER A 300 -24.68 -2.59 12.40
N VAL A 301 -23.68 -2.38 11.54
CA VAL A 301 -22.53 -3.28 11.38
C VAL A 301 -21.24 -2.49 11.54
N LEU A 302 -20.41 -2.87 12.50
CA LEU A 302 -19.04 -2.36 12.63
C LEU A 302 -18.09 -3.29 11.90
N CYS A 303 -17.22 -2.74 11.06
CA CYS A 303 -16.28 -3.53 10.27
C CYS A 303 -14.95 -2.83 10.03
N ARG A 304 -13.97 -3.55 9.50
CA ARG A 304 -12.70 -2.96 9.05
C ARG A 304 -12.91 -2.26 7.69
N PRO A 305 -12.15 -1.21 7.36
CA PRO A 305 -12.30 -0.48 6.08
C PRO A 305 -12.26 -1.39 4.84
N LYS A 306 -11.43 -2.44 4.86
CA LYS A 306 -11.34 -3.42 3.75
C LYS A 306 -12.63 -4.22 3.51
N GLN A 307 -13.48 -4.38 4.53
CA GLN A 307 -14.74 -5.14 4.44
C GLN A 307 -15.94 -4.25 4.06
N GLN A 308 -15.78 -2.92 4.06
CA GLN A 308 -16.87 -1.95 3.89
C GLN A 308 -17.76 -2.26 2.69
N THR A 309 -17.17 -2.42 1.50
CA THR A 309 -17.92 -2.62 0.24
C THR A 309 -18.69 -3.94 0.24
N ALA A 310 -18.05 -5.02 0.68
CA ALA A 310 -18.64 -6.35 0.72
C ALA A 310 -19.81 -6.40 1.71
N LEU A 311 -19.62 -5.89 2.93
CA LEU A 311 -20.67 -5.88 3.95
C LEU A 311 -21.82 -4.94 3.60
N SER A 312 -21.55 -3.77 3.00
CA SER A 312 -22.61 -2.89 2.50
C SER A 312 -23.47 -3.60 1.45
N SER A 313 -22.83 -4.34 0.53
CA SER A 313 -23.54 -5.10 -0.50
C SER A 313 -24.38 -6.24 0.10
N HIS A 314 -23.85 -6.96 1.08
CA HIS A 314 -24.59 -7.99 1.81
C HIS A 314 -25.78 -7.42 2.57
N MET A 315 -25.63 -6.30 3.28
CA MET A 315 -26.73 -5.64 3.99
C MET A 315 -27.88 -5.29 3.04
N LEU A 316 -27.57 -4.72 1.87
CA LEU A 316 -28.58 -4.39 0.86
C LEU A 316 -29.29 -5.66 0.35
N ALA A 317 -28.53 -6.71 0.01
CA ALA A 317 -29.07 -7.97 -0.49
C ALA A 317 -29.96 -8.71 0.53
N LEU A 318 -29.56 -8.72 1.80
CA LEU A 318 -30.25 -9.45 2.87
C LEU A 318 -31.49 -8.72 3.38
N THR A 319 -31.48 -7.38 3.36
CA THR A 319 -32.56 -6.57 3.95
C THR A 319 -33.53 -6.01 2.92
N GLY A 320 -33.14 -5.95 1.64
CA GLY A 320 -33.91 -5.26 0.61
C GLY A 320 -33.86 -3.73 0.73
N SER A 321 -33.06 -3.18 1.65
CA SER A 321 -32.87 -1.73 1.76
C SER A 321 -32.29 -1.16 0.47
N LEU A 322 -32.66 0.09 0.17
CA LEU A 322 -32.17 0.83 -1.00
C LEU A 322 -30.83 1.52 -0.75
N GLY A 323 -30.35 1.56 0.50
CA GLY A 323 -29.12 2.27 0.83
C GLY A 323 -28.56 1.92 2.21
N VAL A 324 -27.25 2.03 2.34
CA VAL A 324 -26.50 1.90 3.59
C VAL A 324 -25.73 3.20 3.81
N ARG A 325 -25.85 3.77 5.01
CA ARG A 325 -25.03 4.91 5.44
C ARG A 325 -23.70 4.39 5.95
N VAL A 326 -22.63 5.10 5.61
CA VAL A 326 -21.26 4.72 5.96
C VAL A 326 -20.64 5.84 6.79
N GLN A 327 -20.16 5.51 7.98
CA GLN A 327 -19.44 6.44 8.83
C GLN A 327 -18.05 5.88 9.18
N PRO A 328 -16.95 6.52 8.73
CA PRO A 328 -15.63 6.18 9.23
C PRO A 328 -15.48 6.65 10.68
N LEU A 329 -15.01 5.76 11.53
CA LEU A 329 -14.80 6.00 12.95
C LEU A 329 -13.35 5.68 13.34
N ARG A 330 -12.89 6.35 14.39
CA ARG A 330 -11.64 6.02 15.09
C ARG A 330 -12.02 5.29 16.37
N ARG A 331 -11.33 4.18 16.65
CA ARG A 331 -11.52 3.37 17.85
C ARG A 331 -10.20 3.26 18.59
N TYR A 332 -10.19 3.64 19.86
CA TYR A 332 -9.10 3.29 20.76
C TYR A 332 -9.41 1.94 21.40
N ALA A 333 -8.52 0.97 21.22
CA ALA A 333 -8.65 -0.37 21.77
C ALA A 333 -7.46 -0.69 22.68
N VAL A 334 -7.71 -1.39 23.77
CA VAL A 334 -6.61 -1.94 24.59
C VAL A 334 -6.05 -3.20 23.93
N PRO A 335 -4.74 -3.45 24.03
CA PRO A 335 -4.14 -4.72 23.67
C PRO A 335 -4.90 -5.86 24.32
N ARG A 336 -5.09 -6.94 23.56
CA ARG A 336 -5.78 -8.13 24.04
C ARG A 336 -5.22 -9.38 23.40
N GLU A 337 -5.28 -10.48 24.13
CA GLU A 337 -4.83 -11.80 23.73
C GLU A 337 -5.90 -12.80 24.14
N ILE A 338 -6.13 -13.82 23.32
CA ILE A 338 -6.94 -14.97 23.69
C ILE A 338 -5.98 -16.08 24.10
N ILE A 339 -6.13 -16.56 25.33
CA ILE A 339 -5.35 -17.67 25.88
C ILE A 339 -6.24 -18.90 26.04
N ASN A 340 -5.64 -20.08 25.92
CA ASN A 340 -6.28 -21.34 26.33
C ASN A 340 -5.83 -21.67 27.76
N VAL A 341 -6.77 -22.07 28.60
CA VAL A 341 -6.53 -22.45 29.98
C VAL A 341 -7.17 -23.80 30.30
N SER A 342 -6.42 -24.62 31.04
CA SER A 342 -6.91 -25.89 31.55
C SER A 342 -7.72 -25.66 32.82
N THR A 343 -8.96 -26.14 32.85
CA THR A 343 -9.79 -26.18 34.06
C THR A 343 -10.06 -27.62 34.49
N ARG A 344 -10.65 -27.81 35.67
CA ARG A 344 -11.12 -29.13 36.13
C ARG A 344 -12.16 -29.81 35.22
N TRP A 345 -12.74 -29.08 34.27
CA TRP A 345 -13.75 -29.56 33.32
C TRP A 345 -13.25 -29.63 31.87
N GLY A 346 -11.98 -29.30 31.66
CA GLY A 346 -11.34 -29.28 30.34
C GLY A 346 -10.82 -27.90 29.94
N GLU A 347 -10.36 -27.83 28.69
CA GLU A 347 -9.81 -26.63 28.08
C GLU A 347 -10.90 -25.59 27.79
N ALA A 348 -10.59 -24.32 28.08
CA ALA A 348 -11.44 -23.17 27.78
C ALA A 348 -10.60 -21.97 27.35
N GLN A 349 -11.22 -21.04 26.62
CA GLN A 349 -10.59 -19.79 26.26
C GLN A 349 -10.90 -18.70 27.29
N ALA A 350 -9.93 -17.80 27.48
CA ALA A 350 -10.08 -16.56 28.20
C ALA A 350 -9.39 -15.43 27.44
N LYS A 351 -9.93 -14.22 27.57
CA LYS A 351 -9.36 -13.01 27.01
C LYS A 351 -8.58 -12.25 28.08
N LEU A 352 -7.31 -11.99 27.82
CA LEU A 352 -6.50 -11.03 28.57
C LEU A 352 -6.63 -9.66 27.90
N SER A 353 -6.77 -8.60 28.70
CA SER A 353 -6.77 -7.22 28.22
C SER A 353 -5.93 -6.35 29.15
N TRP A 354 -5.06 -5.51 28.60
CA TRP A 354 -4.11 -4.72 29.39
C TRP A 354 -4.56 -3.27 29.48
N HIS A 355 -4.71 -2.77 30.70
CA HIS A 355 -5.16 -1.40 30.99
C HIS A 355 -4.09 -0.64 31.77
N ASP A 356 -3.98 0.67 31.53
CA ASP A 356 -3.19 1.59 32.36
C ASP A 356 -4.12 2.63 32.99
N TYR A 357 -4.19 2.61 34.31
CA TYR A 357 -5.00 3.57 35.07
C TYR A 357 -4.16 4.74 35.62
N GLY A 358 -2.93 4.94 35.11
CA GLY A 358 -2.03 6.01 35.54
C GLY A 358 -1.21 5.69 36.80
N GLY A 359 -1.31 4.45 37.30
CA GLY A 359 -0.57 3.93 38.47
C GLY A 359 0.23 2.66 38.17
N GLY A 360 0.32 2.27 36.90
CA GLY A 360 0.92 1.02 36.46
C GLY A 360 -0.04 0.16 35.65
N GLN A 361 0.53 -0.76 34.89
CA GLN A 361 -0.21 -1.64 34.02
C GLN A 361 -0.92 -2.76 34.78
N THR A 362 -2.17 -3.02 34.41
CA THR A 362 -3.00 -4.10 34.97
C THR A 362 -3.51 -5.02 33.88
N VAL A 363 -3.61 -6.31 34.17
CA VAL A 363 -4.19 -7.32 33.27
C VAL A 363 -5.58 -7.66 33.76
N HIS A 364 -6.58 -7.42 32.92
CA HIS A 364 -7.95 -7.83 33.16
C HIS A 364 -8.25 -9.13 32.39
N VAL A 365 -8.80 -10.10 33.10
CA VAL A 365 -9.16 -11.43 32.59
C VAL A 365 -10.66 -11.47 32.33
N SER A 366 -11.08 -12.05 31.20
CA SER A 366 -12.49 -12.28 30.91
C SER A 366 -12.66 -13.66 30.28
N PRO A 367 -13.31 -14.61 30.97
CA PRO A 367 -13.63 -15.92 30.39
C PRO A 367 -14.43 -15.79 29.09
N GLU A 368 -14.11 -16.61 28.10
CA GLU A 368 -14.84 -16.66 26.84
C GLU A 368 -16.17 -17.42 27.06
N PHE A 369 -17.28 -16.81 26.61
CA PHE A 369 -18.63 -17.25 26.97
C PHE A 369 -18.97 -18.62 26.39
N GLU A 370 -18.68 -18.88 25.11
CA GLU A 370 -19.01 -20.16 24.47
C GLU A 370 -18.22 -21.31 25.08
N SER A 371 -16.96 -21.08 25.47
CA SER A 371 -16.13 -22.00 26.22
C SER A 371 -16.77 -22.32 27.58
N CYS A 372 -17.20 -21.30 28.33
CA CYS A 372 -17.86 -21.50 29.61
C CYS A 372 -19.21 -22.23 29.47
N ARG A 373 -19.98 -21.90 28.43
CA ARG A 373 -21.26 -22.53 28.11
C ARG A 373 -21.08 -24.01 27.74
N ARG A 374 -20.08 -24.32 26.91
CA ARG A 374 -19.73 -25.70 26.56
C ARG A 374 -19.34 -26.49 27.80
N LEU A 375 -18.41 -25.97 28.60
CA LEU A 375 -17.99 -26.62 29.85
C LEU A 375 -19.16 -26.87 30.81
N ALA A 376 -20.04 -25.86 30.98
CA ALA A 376 -21.22 -25.99 31.82
C ALA A 376 -22.18 -27.09 31.34
N THR A 377 -22.40 -27.14 30.03
CA THR A 377 -23.29 -28.12 29.39
C THR A 377 -22.74 -29.54 29.50
N ASP A 378 -21.49 -29.73 29.09
CA ASP A 378 -20.83 -31.04 29.00
C ASP A 378 -20.62 -31.67 30.38
N ASN A 379 -20.44 -30.84 31.41
CA ASN A 379 -20.09 -31.29 32.77
C ASN A 379 -21.23 -31.09 33.79
N GLN A 380 -22.43 -30.72 33.32
CA GLN A 380 -23.61 -30.51 34.16
C GLN A 380 -23.36 -29.57 35.37
N CYS A 381 -22.56 -28.52 35.17
CA CYS A 381 -22.29 -27.51 36.18
C CYS A 381 -22.97 -26.18 35.81
N SER A 382 -23.06 -25.25 36.76
CA SER A 382 -23.66 -23.95 36.45
C SER A 382 -22.71 -23.11 35.60
N LEU A 383 -23.27 -22.25 34.73
CA LEU A 383 -22.48 -21.31 33.95
C LEU A 383 -21.57 -20.46 34.85
N GLN A 384 -22.08 -20.01 36.00
CA GLN A 384 -21.30 -19.23 36.96
C GLN A 384 -20.13 -20.02 37.56
N GLN A 385 -20.30 -21.32 37.78
CA GLN A 385 -19.24 -22.21 38.22
C GLN A 385 -18.16 -22.37 37.14
N ALA A 386 -18.56 -22.54 35.87
CA ALA A 386 -17.63 -22.58 34.74
C ALA A 386 -16.84 -21.27 34.60
N PHE A 387 -17.53 -20.11 34.63
CA PHE A 387 -16.88 -18.79 34.59
C PHE A 387 -15.81 -18.62 35.66
N ARG A 388 -16.13 -18.93 36.93
CA ARG A 388 -15.16 -18.82 38.03
C ARG A 388 -13.95 -19.73 37.85
N ALA A 389 -14.14 -20.94 37.33
CA ALA A 389 -13.03 -21.86 37.10
C ALA A 389 -12.10 -21.39 35.98
N VAL A 390 -12.67 -20.91 34.87
CA VAL A 390 -11.90 -20.35 33.75
C VAL A 390 -11.18 -19.07 34.17
N GLU A 391 -11.86 -18.20 34.93
CA GLU A 391 -11.28 -16.96 35.44
C GLU A 391 -10.10 -17.22 36.37
N ALA A 392 -10.24 -18.14 37.33
CA ALA A 392 -9.15 -18.50 38.25
C ALA A 392 -7.93 -19.07 37.49
N ALA A 393 -8.15 -19.99 36.55
CA ALA A 393 -7.07 -20.56 35.74
C ALA A 393 -6.38 -19.50 34.87
N ALA A 394 -7.15 -18.56 34.30
CA ALA A 394 -6.62 -17.48 33.50
C ALA A 394 -5.91 -16.39 34.32
N GLN A 395 -6.33 -16.14 35.56
CA GLN A 395 -5.63 -15.25 36.49
C GLN A 395 -4.25 -15.80 36.88
N GLU A 396 -4.16 -17.10 37.17
CA GLU A 396 -2.87 -17.78 37.40
C GLU A 396 -1.97 -17.68 36.16
N HIS A 397 -2.54 -17.86 34.97
CA HIS A 397 -1.81 -17.77 33.70
C HIS A 397 -1.36 -16.34 33.35
N ALA A 398 -2.10 -15.32 33.80
CA ALA A 398 -1.84 -13.91 33.54
C ALA A 398 -0.75 -13.30 34.45
N ALA A 399 -0.43 -13.96 35.57
CA ALA A 399 0.54 -13.45 36.55
C ALA A 399 1.92 -13.19 35.91
N GLY A 400 2.34 -11.93 35.88
CA GLY A 400 3.64 -11.51 35.32
C GLY A 400 3.68 -11.36 33.80
N ARG A 401 2.55 -11.54 33.07
CA ARG A 401 2.50 -11.30 31.63
C ARG A 401 2.49 -9.82 31.30
N GLN A 402 3.41 -9.44 30.42
CA GLN A 402 3.42 -8.15 29.76
C GLN A 402 2.44 -8.13 28.58
N PRO A 403 1.97 -6.95 28.13
CA PRO A 403 1.12 -6.84 26.97
C PRO A 403 1.85 -7.47 25.78
N PRO A 404 1.13 -8.14 24.88
CA PRO A 404 1.75 -8.61 23.66
C PRO A 404 2.32 -7.39 22.95
N VAL A 405 3.65 -7.32 22.86
CA VAL A 405 4.27 -6.62 21.75
C VAL A 405 3.75 -7.39 20.56
N ARG A 406 2.97 -6.75 19.67
CA ARG A 406 2.65 -7.39 18.39
C ARG A 406 3.96 -7.53 17.63
N GLU A 407 4.66 -8.64 17.89
CA GLU A 407 5.58 -9.20 16.93
C GLU A 407 4.78 -9.46 15.67
N ARG A 408 5.34 -9.00 14.55
CA ARG A 408 4.87 -9.34 13.21
C ARG A 408 4.64 -10.86 13.19
N SER A 409 3.54 -11.30 12.55
CA SER A 409 3.38 -12.72 12.16
C SER A 409 4.74 -13.26 11.67
N PRO A 410 5.16 -14.45 12.11
CA PRO A 410 6.55 -14.86 12.01
C PRO A 410 6.97 -14.94 10.54
N ALA A 411 7.78 -13.99 10.09
CA ALA A 411 8.72 -14.24 9.03
C ALA A 411 9.81 -15.12 9.65
N SER A 412 9.94 -16.32 9.11
CA SER A 412 10.95 -17.34 9.44
C SER A 412 12.30 -16.73 9.82
N GLY A 413 12.85 -17.25 10.93
CA GLY A 413 13.95 -16.66 11.67
C GLY A 413 15.20 -16.33 10.86
N TYR A 414 15.71 -15.13 11.12
CA TYR A 414 17.10 -14.78 10.85
C TYR A 414 17.80 -14.55 12.18
N ALA A 415 18.82 -15.37 12.42
CA ALA A 415 19.72 -15.23 13.54
C ALA A 415 20.49 -13.92 13.42
N ASN A 416 20.45 -13.10 14.47
CA ASN A 416 21.30 -11.92 14.63
C ASN A 416 22.78 -12.34 14.63
N ALA A 417 23.54 -11.83 13.66
CA ALA A 417 24.99 -11.69 13.77
C ALA A 417 25.31 -10.19 13.72
N GLY A 418 26.08 -9.74 14.71
CA GLY A 418 26.24 -8.35 15.10
C GLY A 418 26.99 -7.45 14.11
N GLY A 419 27.03 -6.16 14.44
CA GLY A 419 28.07 -5.27 13.94
C GLY A 419 27.62 -3.85 13.64
N SER A 420 27.37 -3.06 14.68
CA SER A 420 27.49 -1.61 14.63
C SER A 420 28.93 -1.23 14.32
N GLU A 421 29.17 -0.45 13.27
CA GLU A 421 30.14 0.66 13.18
C GLU A 421 30.24 1.17 11.73
N LEU A 422 30.68 2.42 11.58
CA LEU A 422 30.89 3.19 10.33
C LEU A 422 29.75 4.14 9.91
N LEU A 423 29.35 5.01 10.84
CA LEU A 423 29.11 6.40 10.50
C LEU A 423 30.45 7.13 10.41
N ASN A 424 30.52 8.09 9.47
CA ASN A 424 31.46 9.20 9.37
C ASN A 424 32.66 9.03 8.42
N LYS A 425 32.44 9.31 7.12
CA LYS A 425 33.45 9.95 6.28
C LYS A 425 32.85 11.17 5.56
N SER A 426 33.35 12.33 5.99
CA SER A 426 33.18 13.65 5.40
C SER A 426 33.42 13.66 3.89
N ARG A 427 32.43 14.12 3.10
CA ARG A 427 32.64 14.54 1.72
C ARG A 427 32.72 16.07 1.68
N THR A 428 33.90 16.57 1.36
CA THR A 428 34.20 17.97 1.08
C THR A 428 33.69 18.35 -0.31
N TRP A 429 32.93 19.45 -0.40
CA TRP A 429 32.34 19.98 -1.63
C TRP A 429 33.31 20.94 -2.37
N PRO A 430 33.40 20.92 -3.71
CA PRO A 430 34.02 21.99 -4.46
C PRO A 430 33.10 23.22 -4.49
N LYS A 431 33.70 24.40 -4.24
CA LYS A 431 33.04 25.71 -4.31
C LYS A 431 32.62 26.00 -5.75
N TYR A 432 31.34 26.35 -5.93
CA TYR A 432 30.83 26.96 -7.15
C TYR A 432 31.56 28.28 -7.44
N ALA A 433 32.19 28.37 -8.60
CA ALA A 433 32.64 29.63 -9.20
C ALA A 433 31.73 29.91 -10.40
N GLY A 434 30.96 30.99 -10.32
CA GLY A 434 30.05 31.43 -11.36
C GLY A 434 29.46 32.78 -10.99
N ASP A 435 30.21 33.85 -11.26
CA ASP A 435 29.70 35.22 -11.21
C ASP A 435 28.56 35.41 -12.23
N PRO A 436 27.41 36.01 -11.84
CA PRO A 436 26.45 36.50 -12.80
C PRO A 436 26.83 37.94 -13.21
N LYS A 437 27.05 38.16 -14.51
CA LYS A 437 27.08 39.51 -15.09
C LYS A 437 25.66 40.09 -15.13
N PRO A 438 25.47 41.41 -14.91
CA PRO A 438 24.16 42.04 -14.89
C PRO A 438 23.75 42.43 -16.31
N ASN A 439 22.58 41.97 -16.76
CA ASN A 439 21.87 42.65 -17.85
C ASN A 439 20.82 43.56 -17.22
N ALA A 440 21.04 44.85 -17.39
CA ALA A 440 20.06 45.89 -17.25
C ALA A 440 19.02 45.72 -18.38
N ASP A 441 17.75 45.64 -18.02
CA ASP A 441 16.67 46.29 -18.74
C ASP A 441 15.52 46.50 -17.75
N GLY A 442 15.20 47.78 -17.54
CA GLY A 442 14.28 48.23 -16.53
C GLY A 442 12.83 48.12 -16.98
N HIS A 443 11.99 47.62 -16.09
CA HIS A 443 10.60 48.05 -16.00
C HIS A 443 10.23 48.14 -14.52
N ALA A 444 10.14 49.38 -14.04
CA ALA A 444 9.56 49.71 -12.75
C ALA A 444 8.05 49.52 -12.83
N HIS A 445 7.47 48.77 -11.90
CA HIS A 445 6.10 48.99 -11.48
C HIS A 445 6.01 48.97 -9.96
N ASP A 446 5.39 50.04 -9.50
CA ASP A 446 5.35 50.60 -8.17
C ASP A 446 4.44 49.78 -7.24
N HIS A 447 4.84 49.68 -5.97
CA HIS A 447 3.99 49.17 -4.90
C HIS A 447 3.21 50.33 -4.30
N SER A 448 1.89 50.34 -4.48
CA SER A 448 0.99 51.13 -3.64
C SER A 448 0.02 50.22 -2.90
N HIS A 449 0.28 50.08 -1.59
CA HIS A 449 -0.75 49.73 -0.60
C HIS A 449 -1.79 50.84 -0.56
N ASP A 450 -3.08 50.47 -0.60
CA ASP A 450 -4.14 51.33 -0.08
C ASP A 450 -5.13 50.50 0.75
N HIS A 451 -5.27 50.93 2.01
CA HIS A 451 -6.26 50.48 2.98
C HIS A 451 -7.44 51.46 2.97
N SER A 452 -8.63 50.98 2.60
CA SER A 452 -9.93 51.55 3.00
C SER A 452 -10.97 50.45 2.73
N GLY A 453 -11.76 49.95 3.68
CA GLY A 453 -12.59 50.68 4.63
C GLY A 453 -13.95 50.94 3.98
N GLY A 454 -14.95 50.06 4.18
CA GLY A 454 -16.28 50.25 3.60
C GLY A 454 -17.26 49.11 3.89
N HIS A 455 -17.88 49.16 5.07
CA HIS A 455 -19.15 48.47 5.36
C HIS A 455 -20.24 48.93 4.39
N HIS A 456 -21.08 48.01 3.89
CA HIS A 456 -22.51 48.27 3.73
C HIS A 456 -23.33 46.99 3.73
N HIS A 457 -24.18 46.88 4.76
CA HIS A 457 -25.41 46.09 4.78
C HIS A 457 -26.52 46.83 4.02
N HIS A 458 -27.46 46.04 3.48
CA HIS A 458 -28.85 46.27 3.02
C HIS A 458 -29.02 45.47 1.70
N HIS A 459 -30.00 44.61 1.50
CA HIS A 459 -31.27 44.36 2.16
C HIS A 459 -31.72 42.92 1.91
#